data_AF-A0A9E0Z255-F1
#
_entry.id   AF-A0A9E0Z255-F1
#
_cell.length_a   1.000
_cell.length_b   1.000
_cell.length_c   1.000
_cell.angle_alpha   90.00
_cell.angle_beta   90.00
_cell.angle_gamma   90.00
#
_symmetry.space_group_name_H-M   'P 1'
#
loop_
_entity.id
_entity.type
_entity.pdbx_description
1 polymer ?
#
loop_
_entity_poly.entity_id
_entity_poly.type
_entity_poly.pdbx_seq_one_letter_code
_entity_poly.pdbx_strand_id
1 'polypeptide(L)'
;MNMAYTPTTWNDGDVITAEKMNKLEQAVQNEQIGPQGPQGPAGEKGEKGEKGDPGAAGAKGEKGEKGDPGAQGPAGPSYSLSAANKTTLGGVKQAALVPEAAGENVTKAEFKALLDSLKAAGQMASS
;
A
#
# COMPACT_ATOMS: atom_id res chain seq x y z
N MET A 1 -36.60 1.90 -45.89
CA MET A 1 -35.25 1.42 -45.53
C MET A 1 -35.21 1.36 -44.01
N ASN A 2 -34.96 0.19 -43.42
CA ASN A 2 -34.89 0.01 -41.96
C ASN A 2 -33.73 0.84 -41.38
N MET A 3 -34.03 1.84 -40.56
CA MET A 3 -33.01 2.51 -39.76
C MET A 3 -32.97 1.82 -38.40
N ALA A 4 -31.93 1.04 -38.16
CA ALA A 4 -31.69 0.37 -36.89
C ALA A 4 -31.46 1.42 -35.79
N TYR A 5 -32.44 1.60 -34.90
CA TYR A 5 -32.23 2.38 -33.70
C TYR A 5 -31.35 1.56 -32.75
N THR A 6 -30.10 1.97 -32.55
CA THR A 6 -29.25 1.42 -31.49
C THR A 6 -29.55 2.19 -30.20
N PRO A 7 -30.26 1.60 -29.22
CA PRO A 7 -30.48 2.27 -27.94
C PRO A 7 -29.14 2.53 -27.28
N THR A 8 -28.93 3.76 -26.81
CA THR A 8 -27.70 4.10 -26.08
C THR A 8 -27.75 3.44 -24.72
N THR A 9 -26.91 2.41 -24.50
CA THR A 9 -26.74 1.76 -23.20
C THR A 9 -25.80 2.57 -22.33
N TRP A 10 -26.22 2.84 -21.08
CA TRP A 10 -25.44 3.57 -20.08
C TRP A 10 -24.90 2.59 -19.05
N ASN A 11 -23.60 2.68 -18.74
CA ASN A 11 -22.98 1.84 -17.71
C ASN A 11 -22.87 2.62 -16.39
N ASP A 12 -22.90 1.90 -15.26
CA ASP A 12 -22.90 2.50 -13.94
C ASP A 12 -21.56 3.24 -13.68
N GLY A 13 -21.63 4.56 -13.49
CA GLY A 13 -20.48 5.46 -13.44
C GLY A 13 -20.32 6.38 -14.67
N ASP A 14 -21.12 6.20 -15.74
CA ASP A 14 -21.17 7.13 -16.87
C ASP A 14 -21.84 8.46 -16.46
N VAL A 15 -21.08 9.55 -16.54
CA VAL A 15 -21.63 10.90 -16.31
C VAL A 15 -22.46 11.31 -17.53
N ILE A 16 -23.72 11.71 -17.32
CA ILE A 16 -24.58 12.25 -18.39
C ILE A 16 -24.06 13.61 -18.81
N THR A 17 -23.26 13.63 -19.87
CA THR A 17 -22.77 14.87 -20.48
C THR A 17 -23.80 15.43 -21.46
N ALA A 18 -23.80 16.76 -21.64
CA ALA A 18 -24.72 17.45 -22.53
C ALA A 18 -24.68 16.93 -23.98
N GLU A 19 -23.52 16.46 -24.44
CA GLU A 19 -23.38 15.80 -25.75
C GLU A 19 -24.23 14.54 -25.88
N LYS A 20 -24.29 13.74 -24.82
CA LYS A 20 -24.98 12.46 -24.82
C LYS A 20 -26.50 12.66 -24.71
N MET A 21 -26.94 13.82 -24.19
CA MET A 21 -28.34 14.30 -24.23
C MET A 21 -28.73 14.85 -25.62
N ASN A 22 -27.86 15.65 -26.25
CA ASN A 22 -28.08 16.21 -27.59
C ASN A 22 -28.16 15.10 -28.67
N LYS A 23 -27.40 14.01 -28.49
CA LYS A 23 -27.45 12.83 -29.38
C LYS A 23 -28.78 12.07 -29.34
N LEU A 24 -29.50 12.11 -28.20
CA LEU A 24 -30.85 11.57 -28.09
C LEU A 24 -31.87 12.44 -28.84
N GLU A 25 -31.74 13.77 -28.77
CA GLU A 25 -32.63 14.70 -29.48
C GLU A 25 -32.52 14.54 -31.01
N GLN A 26 -31.30 14.36 -31.52
CA GLN A 26 -31.06 14.14 -32.96
C GLN A 26 -31.67 12.84 -33.48
N ALA A 27 -31.77 11.80 -32.65
CA ALA A 27 -32.35 10.52 -33.06
C ALA A 27 -33.87 10.59 -33.29
N VAL A 28 -34.55 11.55 -32.64
CA VAL A 28 -36.01 11.75 -32.78
C VAL A 28 -36.35 12.53 -34.05
N GLN A 29 -35.41 13.28 -34.65
CA GLN A 29 -35.72 14.22 -35.73
C GLN A 29 -35.64 13.67 -37.17
N ASN A 30 -34.98 12.53 -37.42
CA ASN A 30 -34.64 12.14 -38.80
C ASN A 30 -35.61 11.15 -39.48
N GLU A 31 -36.88 11.10 -39.04
CA GLU A 31 -37.93 10.28 -39.65
C GLU A 31 -38.66 10.97 -40.80
N GLN A 32 -38.08 11.96 -41.49
CA GLN A 32 -38.78 12.57 -42.61
C GLN A 32 -37.90 13.01 -43.81
N ILE A 33 -37.97 12.14 -44.82
CA ILE A 33 -38.17 12.42 -46.26
C ILE A 33 -36.95 12.83 -47.11
N GLY A 34 -36.74 12.07 -48.19
CA GLY A 34 -35.93 12.43 -49.36
C GLY A 34 -36.63 13.42 -50.34
N PRO A 35 -36.15 13.59 -51.57
CA PRO A 35 -35.70 14.89 -52.07
C PRO A 35 -36.73 15.72 -52.85
N GLN A 36 -36.60 17.06 -52.81
CA GLN A 36 -37.17 18.01 -53.79
C GLN A 36 -36.05 18.63 -54.66
N GLY A 37 -36.38 18.94 -55.93
CA GLY A 37 -35.49 19.35 -57.02
C GLY A 37 -34.98 20.81 -57.04
N PRO A 38 -34.60 21.33 -58.23
CA PRO A 38 -33.41 22.17 -58.48
C PRO A 38 -33.43 23.60 -57.90
N GLN A 39 -32.25 24.10 -57.50
CA GLN A 39 -32.02 25.38 -56.81
C GLN A 39 -32.03 26.62 -57.73
N GLY A 40 -32.62 27.72 -57.23
CA GLY A 40 -32.75 29.05 -57.86
C GLY A 40 -31.68 30.10 -57.45
N PRO A 41 -31.90 31.41 -57.75
CA PRO A 41 -30.88 32.41 -58.11
C PRO A 41 -30.13 33.15 -56.97
N ALA A 42 -29.03 33.81 -57.39
CA ALA A 42 -28.10 34.78 -56.78
C ALA A 42 -27.86 34.77 -55.26
N GLY A 43 -26.60 34.46 -54.90
CA GLY A 43 -26.13 34.20 -53.55
C GLY A 43 -26.21 35.38 -52.57
N GLU A 44 -26.70 35.07 -51.39
CA GLU A 44 -26.71 35.95 -50.23
C GLU A 44 -25.35 35.96 -49.52
N LYS A 45 -25.13 37.06 -48.79
CA LYS A 45 -23.93 37.46 -48.04
C LYS A 45 -23.17 36.28 -47.43
N GLY A 46 -21.88 36.16 -47.79
CA GLY A 46 -21.00 35.08 -47.33
C GLY A 46 -21.11 34.83 -45.83
N GLU A 47 -21.34 33.57 -45.48
CA GLU A 47 -21.55 33.12 -44.11
C GLU A 47 -20.36 33.52 -43.23
N LYS A 48 -20.67 33.99 -42.01
CA LYS A 48 -19.65 34.14 -40.97
C LYS A 48 -19.00 32.77 -40.80
N GLY A 49 -17.72 32.66 -41.17
CA GLY A 49 -16.97 31.41 -41.09
C GLY A 49 -17.21 30.72 -39.76
N GLU A 50 -17.47 29.41 -39.81
CA GLU A 50 -17.78 28.61 -38.65
C GLU A 50 -16.73 28.85 -37.57
N LYS A 51 -17.17 29.11 -36.34
CA LYS A 51 -16.26 29.16 -35.20
C LYS A 51 -15.67 27.75 -35.09
N GLY A 52 -14.37 27.62 -35.37
CA GLY A 52 -13.67 26.35 -35.30
C GLY A 52 -13.94 25.64 -33.98
N ASP A 53 -14.06 24.31 -34.03
CA ASP A 53 -14.41 23.48 -32.89
C ASP A 53 -13.57 23.81 -31.65
N PRO A 54 -14.16 23.77 -30.44
CA PRO A 54 -13.38 23.86 -29.21
C PRO A 54 -12.25 22.82 -29.25
N GLY A 55 -11.01 23.29 -29.04
CA GLY A 55 -9.86 22.40 -29.00
C GLY A 55 -10.07 21.25 -28.00
N ALA A 56 -9.57 20.05 -28.34
CA ALA A 56 -9.75 18.86 -27.53
C ALA A 56 -9.38 19.12 -26.05
N ALA A 57 -10.20 18.58 -25.13
CA ALA A 57 -9.93 18.67 -23.70
C ALA A 57 -8.51 18.15 -23.41
N GLY A 58 -7.72 18.95 -22.68
CA GLY A 58 -6.35 18.59 -22.32
C GLY A 58 -6.32 17.25 -21.58
N ALA A 59 -5.26 16.46 -21.82
CA ALA A 59 -5.11 15.15 -21.19
C ALA A 59 -5.24 15.26 -19.66
N LYS A 60 -5.98 14.33 -19.05
CA LYS A 60 -6.09 14.22 -17.59
C LYS A 60 -4.68 14.11 -17.01
N GLY A 61 -4.32 15.02 -16.10
CA GLY A 61 -3.02 15.01 -15.44
C GLY A 61 -2.72 13.65 -14.82
N GLU A 62 -1.47 13.22 -14.91
CA GLU A 62 -1.03 11.93 -14.40
C GLU A 62 -1.32 11.81 -12.90
N LYS A 63 -1.67 10.60 -12.46
CA LYS A 63 -1.85 10.32 -11.03
C LYS A 63 -0.53 10.61 -10.33
N GLY A 64 -0.56 11.49 -9.33
CA GLY A 64 0.62 11.82 -8.53
C GLY A 64 1.30 10.56 -8.00
N GLU A 65 2.64 10.61 -7.97
CA GLU A 65 3.45 9.49 -7.52
C GLU A 65 3.08 9.08 -6.09
N LYS A 66 3.25 7.79 -5.80
CA LYS A 66 3.08 7.27 -4.44
C LYS A 66 4.13 7.96 -3.57
N GLY A 67 3.69 8.58 -2.47
CA GLY A 67 4.60 9.19 -1.51
C GLY A 67 5.62 8.18 -0.98
N ASP A 68 6.81 8.68 -0.64
CA ASP A 68 7.92 7.88 -0.13
C ASP A 68 7.52 7.08 1.13
N PRO A 69 8.16 5.92 1.36
CA PRO A 69 8.06 5.23 2.64
C PRO A 69 8.40 6.18 3.79
N GLY A 70 7.65 6.07 4.90
CA GLY A 70 7.96 6.82 6.11
C GLY A 70 9.36 6.51 6.65
N ALA A 71 9.93 7.46 7.37
CA ALA A 71 11.24 7.28 7.99
C ALA A 71 11.24 6.08 8.95
N GLN A 72 12.39 5.41 9.07
CA GLN A 72 12.59 4.38 10.08
C GLN A 72 12.37 4.97 11.48
N GLY A 73 11.67 4.21 12.34
CA GLY A 73 11.48 4.60 13.73
C GLY A 73 12.79 4.69 14.53
N PRO A 74 12.78 5.35 15.70
CA PRO A 74 13.97 5.47 16.54
C PRO A 74 14.46 4.09 17.01
N ALA A 75 15.75 4.01 17.30
CA ALA A 75 16.33 2.83 17.94
C ALA A 75 15.67 2.58 19.31
N GLY A 76 15.50 1.31 19.68
CA GLY A 76 15.01 0.93 21.00
C GLY A 76 15.98 1.28 22.12
N PRO A 77 15.52 1.21 23.39
CA PRO A 77 16.38 1.47 24.54
C PRO A 77 17.53 0.46 24.64
N SER A 78 18.70 0.94 25.07
CA SER A 78 19.82 0.06 25.42
C SER A 78 19.51 -0.70 26.71
N TYR A 79 19.88 -1.98 26.77
CA TYR A 79 19.72 -2.82 27.96
C TYR A 79 21.06 -3.38 28.42
N SER A 80 21.38 -3.20 29.70
CA SER A 80 22.52 -3.85 30.35
C SER A 80 22.02 -4.94 31.30
N LEU A 81 22.47 -6.17 31.10
CA LEU A 81 22.13 -7.28 31.99
C LEU A 81 22.90 -7.15 33.32
N SER A 82 22.17 -6.93 34.42
CA SER A 82 22.75 -6.91 35.77
C SER A 82 23.07 -8.32 36.28
N ALA A 83 23.99 -8.44 37.24
CA ALA A 83 24.25 -9.71 37.91
C ALA A 83 23.03 -10.21 38.70
N ALA A 84 22.81 -11.53 38.71
CA ALA A 84 21.75 -12.15 39.50
C ALA A 84 21.95 -11.91 41.01
N ASN A 85 20.85 -11.73 41.73
CA ASN A 85 20.85 -11.67 43.20
C ASN A 85 19.63 -12.40 43.78
N LYS A 86 19.51 -12.46 45.11
CA LYS A 86 18.45 -13.21 45.81
C LYS A 86 17.02 -12.70 45.53
N THR A 87 16.88 -11.46 45.09
CA THR A 87 15.60 -10.76 44.95
C THR A 87 15.28 -10.33 43.52
N THR A 88 16.23 -10.45 42.60
CA THR A 88 16.12 -9.91 41.24
C THR A 88 16.82 -10.82 40.25
N LEU A 89 16.14 -11.09 39.13
CA LEU A 89 16.71 -11.82 38.01
C LEU A 89 17.91 -11.05 37.42
N GLY A 90 18.90 -11.80 36.97
CA GLY A 90 20.10 -11.23 36.34
C GLY A 90 20.95 -12.32 35.71
N GLY A 91 22.05 -11.91 35.09
CA GLY A 91 23.02 -12.80 34.48
C GLY A 91 23.89 -13.52 35.52
N VAL A 92 24.26 -14.75 35.18
CA VAL A 92 25.32 -15.53 35.84
C VAL A 92 26.39 -15.86 34.81
N LYS A 93 27.62 -16.12 35.26
CA LYS A 93 28.68 -16.61 34.40
C LYS A 93 28.56 -18.13 34.24
N GLN A 94 29.17 -18.67 33.19
CA GLN A 94 29.34 -20.11 33.08
C GLN A 94 30.32 -20.58 34.16
N ALA A 95 29.94 -21.63 34.89
CA ALA A 95 30.81 -22.22 35.90
C ALA A 95 32.01 -22.92 35.26
N ALA A 96 33.13 -22.93 35.99
CA ALA A 96 34.32 -23.65 35.55
C ALA A 96 34.02 -25.16 35.50
N LEU A 97 34.65 -25.85 34.55
CA LEU A 97 34.53 -27.30 34.41
C LEU A 97 35.03 -27.98 35.69
N VAL A 98 34.15 -28.73 36.34
CA VAL A 98 34.49 -29.57 37.49
C VAL A 98 34.57 -31.00 36.96
N PRO A 99 35.70 -31.72 37.19
CA PRO A 99 35.82 -33.11 36.80
C PRO A 99 34.67 -33.95 37.37
N GLU A 100 34.18 -34.89 36.58
CA GLU A 100 33.18 -35.84 37.06
C GLU A 100 33.75 -36.62 38.24
N ALA A 101 32.99 -36.70 39.33
CA ALA A 101 33.41 -37.48 40.49
C ALA A 101 33.41 -38.96 40.10
N ALA A 102 34.60 -39.52 39.93
CA ALA A 102 34.78 -40.91 39.55
C ALA A 102 34.84 -41.78 40.81
N GLY A 103 33.72 -42.41 41.16
CA GLY A 103 33.65 -43.37 42.27
C GLY A 103 32.31 -43.36 43.00
N GLU A 104 32.01 -44.45 43.70
CA GLU A 104 30.77 -44.65 44.47
C GLU A 104 30.67 -43.70 45.68
N ASN A 105 31.79 -43.06 46.08
CA ASN A 105 31.87 -42.14 47.21
C ASN A 105 32.51 -40.81 46.78
N VAL A 106 31.69 -39.79 46.51
CA VAL A 106 32.15 -38.42 46.29
C VAL A 106 32.80 -37.87 47.57
N THR A 107 34.03 -37.40 47.46
CA THR A 107 34.77 -36.84 48.58
C THR A 107 34.27 -35.43 48.94
N LYS A 108 34.48 -35.02 50.21
CA LYS A 108 34.21 -33.65 50.65
C LYS A 108 34.97 -32.60 49.82
N ALA A 109 36.14 -32.97 49.28
CA ALA A 109 36.97 -32.10 48.46
C ALA A 109 36.34 -31.85 47.09
N GLU A 110 35.84 -32.89 46.42
CA GLU A 110 35.16 -32.78 45.12
C GLU A 110 33.88 -31.97 45.25
N PHE A 111 33.08 -32.22 46.30
CA PHE A 111 31.88 -31.42 46.55
C PHE A 111 32.22 -29.95 46.83
N LYS A 112 33.28 -29.68 47.61
CA LYS A 112 33.74 -28.31 47.84
C LYS A 112 34.19 -27.63 46.54
N ALA A 113 34.91 -28.34 45.67
CA ALA A 113 35.34 -27.80 44.38
C ALA A 113 34.14 -27.41 43.49
N LEU A 114 33.08 -28.21 43.50
CA LEU A 114 31.82 -27.87 42.84
C LEU A 114 31.21 -26.59 43.44
N LEU A 115 31.10 -26.52 44.77
CA LEU A 115 30.53 -25.34 45.43
C LEU A 115 31.33 -24.07 45.13
N ASP A 116 32.65 -24.16 45.11
CA ASP A 116 33.54 -23.04 44.81
C ASP A 116 33.38 -22.59 43.36
N SER A 117 33.27 -23.53 42.40
CA SER A 117 33.02 -23.22 40.99
C SER A 117 31.69 -22.48 40.80
N LEU A 118 30.61 -22.95 41.45
CA LEU A 118 29.28 -22.33 41.38
C LEU A 118 29.25 -20.93 42.02
N LYS A 119 29.97 -20.72 43.12
CA LYS A 119 30.12 -19.39 43.74
C LYS A 119 30.92 -18.44 42.86
N ALA A 120 32.02 -18.90 42.27
CA ALA A 120 32.83 -18.11 41.34
C ALA A 120 32.03 -17.70 40.09
N ALA A 121 31.08 -18.54 39.67
CA ALA A 121 30.16 -18.27 38.57
C ALA A 121 29.03 -17.28 38.90
N GLY A 122 28.88 -16.90 40.18
CA GLY A 122 27.76 -16.09 40.66
C GLY A 122 26.42 -16.83 40.66
N GLN A 123 26.44 -18.16 40.60
CA GLN A 123 25.24 -19.01 40.60
C GLN A 123 24.74 -19.31 42.02
N MET A 124 25.61 -19.16 43.01
CA MET A 124 25.27 -19.25 44.43
C MET A 124 25.77 -18.03 45.17
N ALA A 125 25.07 -17.68 46.26
CA ALA A 125 25.53 -16.63 47.16
C ALA A 125 26.89 -17.04 47.77
N SER A 126 27.87 -16.16 47.68
CA SER A 126 29.02 -16.16 48.59
C SER A 126 28.49 -15.86 49.98
N SER A 127 28.67 -16.82 50.91
CA SER A 127 28.38 -16.64 52.33
C SER A 127 29.29 -15.59 52.95
#